data_AF-A0A9W8N2J5-F1
#
_entry.id   AF-A0A9W8N2J5-F1
#
_cell.length_a   1.000
_cell.length_b   1.000
_cell.length_c   1.000
_cell.angle_alpha   90.00
_cell.angle_beta   90.00
_cell.angle_gamma   90.00
#
_symmetry.space_group_name_H-M   'P 1'
#
loop_
_entity.id
_entity.type
_entity.pdbx_description
1 polymer ?
#
loop_
_entity_poly.entity_id
_entity_poly.type
_entity_poly.pdbx_seq_one_letter_code
_entity_poly.pdbx_strand_id
1 'polypeptide(L)'
;MDYIPGETLARAWKRITPEQRRTVMRILGGYVRQLRTIRQPPMPPRLGQSGWVGSANGNKGYDMRITPSKTWGPFRNEREYNDWRISTFSLFGDTSEKVGLRLRQIREEMLDDHRICFTHGDINRRNVLVRVDGEGPEDIAVVGLLDWEQAGWRPEYWEKAKLFYVTGSTRNGVPCLEKRSNPATRMNYGERMSCP
;
A
#
# COMPACT_ATOMS: atom_id res chain seq x y z
N MET A 1 17.38 -20.07 1.41
CA MET A 1 17.40 -18.71 1.99
C MET A 1 18.82 -18.48 2.43
N ASP A 2 19.54 -17.64 1.69
CA ASP A 2 20.92 -17.34 2.01
C ASP A 2 20.97 -16.14 2.96
N TYR A 3 21.95 -16.12 3.84
CA TYR A 3 22.15 -14.99 4.74
C TYR A 3 22.64 -13.78 3.95
N ILE A 4 21.94 -12.65 4.08
CA ILE A 4 22.33 -11.38 3.48
C ILE A 4 22.94 -10.50 4.58
N PRO A 5 24.23 -10.13 4.48
CA PRO A 5 24.86 -9.24 5.44
C PRO A 5 24.18 -7.86 5.47
N GLY A 6 23.82 -7.39 6.66
CA GLY A 6 23.20 -6.09 6.88
C GLY A 6 22.42 -6.03 8.19
N GLU A 7 21.79 -4.89 8.45
CA GLU A 7 20.87 -4.71 9.57
C GLU A 7 19.55 -4.11 9.10
N THR A 8 18.50 -4.20 9.92
CA THR A 8 17.22 -3.58 9.57
C THR A 8 17.33 -2.05 9.57
N LEU A 9 16.65 -1.40 8.64
CA LEU A 9 16.57 0.06 8.56
C LEU A 9 16.05 0.67 9.87
N ALA A 10 15.20 -0.05 10.61
CA ALA A 10 14.73 0.36 11.93
C ALA A 10 15.88 0.50 12.94
N ARG A 11 16.86 -0.42 12.93
CA ARG A 11 18.05 -0.35 13.80
C ARG A 11 18.99 0.77 13.37
N ALA A 12 19.23 0.89 12.06
CA ALA A 12 20.10 1.93 11.51
C ALA A 12 19.50 3.35 11.59
N TRP A 13 18.17 3.49 11.73
CA TRP A 13 17.44 4.76 11.49
C TRP A 13 18.00 5.98 12.22
N LYS A 14 18.40 5.82 13.48
CA LYS A 14 18.92 6.92 14.32
C LYS A 14 20.35 7.33 13.95
N ARG A 15 21.13 6.43 13.33
CA ARG A 15 22.54 6.63 12.96
C ARG A 15 22.71 7.18 11.55
N ILE A 16 21.80 6.84 10.63
CA ILE A 16 21.89 7.28 9.24
C ILE A 16 21.52 8.76 9.06
N THR A 17 22.22 9.43 8.15
CA THR A 17 22.03 10.85 7.85
C THR A 17 20.69 11.11 7.14
N PRO A 18 20.16 12.35 7.19
CA PRO A 18 18.99 12.73 6.39
C PRO A 18 19.15 12.44 4.89
N GLU A 19 20.36 12.61 4.36
CA GLU A 19 20.75 12.33 2.98
C GLU A 19 20.63 10.83 2.69
N GLN A 20 21.16 9.98 3.56
CA GLN A 20 21.02 8.53 3.48
C GLN A 20 19.57 8.07 3.56
N ARG A 21 18.75 8.68 4.42
CA ARG A 21 17.30 8.40 4.47
C ARG A 21 16.63 8.71 3.14
N ARG A 22 16.99 9.83 2.49
CA ARG A 22 16.50 10.19 1.15
C ARG A 22 16.95 9.18 0.09
N THR A 23 18.21 8.73 0.14
CA THR A 23 18.72 7.66 -0.74
C THR A 23 17.88 6.38 -0.59
N VAL A 24 17.64 5.92 0.64
CA VAL A 24 16.85 4.72 0.90
C VAL A 24 15.43 4.87 0.33
N MET A 25 14.76 6.00 0.57
CA MET A 25 13.41 6.24 0.03
C MET A 25 13.37 6.23 -1.51
N ARG A 26 14.41 6.78 -2.17
CA ARG A 26 14.54 6.74 -3.62
C ARG A 26 14.70 5.31 -4.14
N ILE A 27 15.50 4.49 -3.46
CA ILE A 27 15.69 3.06 -3.81
C ILE A 27 14.39 2.29 -3.62
N LEU A 28 13.71 2.43 -2.47
CA LEU A 28 12.44 1.78 -2.20
C LEU A 28 11.36 2.17 -3.22
N GLY A 29 11.30 3.44 -3.62
CA GLY A 29 10.43 3.89 -4.71
C GLY A 29 10.76 3.22 -6.05
N GLY A 30 12.04 2.93 -6.30
CA GLY A 30 12.49 2.11 -7.42
C GLY A 30 11.96 0.67 -7.36
N TYR A 31 12.07 0.01 -6.21
CA TYR A 31 11.53 -1.34 -6.01
C TYR A 31 10.02 -1.38 -6.19
N VAL A 32 9.26 -0.42 -5.63
CA VAL A 32 7.81 -0.35 -5.83
C VAL A 32 7.47 -0.20 -7.32
N ARG A 33 8.21 0.61 -8.08
CA ARG A 33 8.01 0.72 -9.54
C ARG A 33 8.26 -0.62 -10.24
N GLN A 34 9.33 -1.33 -9.89
CA GLN A 34 9.62 -2.66 -10.46
C GLN A 34 8.55 -3.69 -10.10
N LEU A 35 8.06 -3.73 -8.87
CA LEU A 35 6.97 -4.63 -8.49
C LEU A 35 5.71 -4.39 -9.34
N ARG A 36 5.40 -3.12 -9.63
CA ARG A 36 4.26 -2.75 -10.47
C ARG A 36 4.42 -3.11 -11.96
N THR A 37 5.62 -3.49 -12.42
CA THR A 37 5.80 -4.00 -13.80
C THR A 37 5.56 -5.50 -13.92
N ILE A 38 5.49 -6.22 -12.80
CA ILE A 38 5.17 -7.66 -12.81
C ILE A 38 3.77 -7.84 -13.38
N ARG A 39 3.65 -8.66 -14.42
CA ARG A 39 2.37 -8.96 -15.05
C ARG A 39 1.56 -9.88 -14.15
N GLN A 40 0.29 -9.53 -13.95
CA GLN A 40 -0.64 -10.40 -13.25
C GLN A 40 -0.75 -11.72 -14.02
N PRO A 41 -0.56 -12.88 -13.36
CA PRO A 41 -0.73 -14.15 -14.03
C PRO A 41 -2.19 -14.29 -14.46
N PRO A 42 -2.46 -15.13 -15.48
CA PRO A 42 -3.82 -15.40 -15.93
C PRO A 42 -4.74 -15.68 -14.74
N MET A 43 -5.94 -15.14 -14.83
CA MET A 43 -6.97 -15.27 -13.80
C MET A 43 -7.19 -16.74 -13.43
N PRO A 44 -7.34 -17.07 -12.14
CA PRO A 44 -7.88 -18.37 -11.75
C PRO A 44 -9.23 -18.60 -12.47
N PRO A 45 -9.48 -19.79 -13.06
CA PRO A 45 -10.70 -20.07 -13.85
C PRO A 45 -12.02 -19.71 -13.16
N ARG A 46 -12.01 -19.66 -11.83
CA ARG A 46 -13.12 -19.33 -10.93
C ARG A 46 -13.54 -17.83 -10.88
N LEU A 47 -12.79 -16.87 -11.47
CA LEU A 47 -12.99 -15.43 -11.23
C LEU A 47 -13.35 -14.53 -12.44
N GLY A 48 -13.52 -15.03 -13.68
CA GLY A 48 -13.97 -14.19 -14.82
C GLY A 48 -12.84 -13.53 -15.62
N GLN A 49 -13.05 -12.36 -16.28
CA GLN A 49 -12.13 -11.77 -17.29
C GLN A 49 -11.52 -10.37 -17.00
N SER A 50 -11.80 -9.72 -15.85
CA SER A 50 -11.14 -8.46 -15.44
C SER A 50 -10.16 -8.68 -14.28
N GLY A 51 -9.00 -8.01 -14.24
CA GLY A 51 -7.93 -8.25 -13.25
C GLY A 51 -8.39 -8.41 -11.78
N TRP A 52 -7.71 -9.27 -11.02
CA TRP A 52 -8.20 -9.79 -9.73
C TRP A 52 -7.41 -9.29 -8.51
N VAL A 53 -8.06 -9.18 -7.34
CA VAL A 53 -7.41 -8.78 -6.08
C VAL A 53 -7.24 -10.01 -5.19
N GLY A 54 -6.02 -10.28 -4.72
CA GLY A 54 -5.74 -11.51 -3.96
C GLY A 54 -4.30 -11.64 -3.50
N SER A 55 -3.92 -12.85 -3.06
CA SER A 55 -2.52 -13.21 -2.75
C SER A 55 -1.68 -13.31 -4.02
N ALA A 56 -0.35 -13.41 -3.87
CA ALA A 56 0.58 -13.56 -4.98
C ALA A 56 0.25 -14.70 -5.97
N ASN A 57 -0.35 -15.80 -5.48
CA ASN A 57 -0.59 -17.03 -6.25
C ASN A 57 -2.04 -17.23 -6.73
N GLY A 58 -2.90 -16.21 -6.65
CA GLY A 58 -4.30 -16.33 -7.11
C GLY A 58 -5.27 -16.91 -6.08
N ASN A 59 -4.82 -17.15 -4.85
CA ASN A 59 -5.65 -17.61 -3.74
C ASN A 59 -6.07 -16.46 -2.82
N LYS A 60 -6.73 -16.84 -1.72
CA LYS A 60 -7.15 -15.89 -0.69
C LYS A 60 -5.94 -15.08 -0.21
N GLY A 61 -6.11 -13.78 -0.11
CA GLY A 61 -5.08 -12.91 0.45
C GLY A 61 -5.13 -12.88 1.97
N TYR A 62 -4.04 -12.38 2.54
CA TYR A 62 -3.91 -12.07 3.95
C TYR A 62 -3.43 -10.62 4.07
N ASP A 63 -4.00 -9.91 5.05
CA ASP A 63 -3.47 -8.62 5.47
C ASP A 63 -3.83 -8.45 6.95
N MET A 64 -2.83 -8.48 7.82
CA MET A 64 -2.96 -8.32 9.27
C MET A 64 -3.79 -7.08 9.65
N ARG A 65 -3.73 -6.02 8.84
CA ARG A 65 -4.38 -4.74 9.15
C ARG A 65 -5.85 -4.70 8.75
N ILE A 66 -6.25 -5.50 7.76
CA ILE A 66 -7.67 -5.59 7.39
C ILE A 66 -8.35 -6.65 8.24
N THR A 67 -7.76 -7.85 8.32
CA THR A 67 -8.32 -8.99 9.06
C THR A 67 -7.20 -9.78 9.74
N PRO A 68 -6.90 -9.49 11.02
CA PRO A 68 -5.73 -10.02 11.73
C PRO A 68 -5.58 -11.56 11.68
N SER A 69 -6.70 -12.28 11.67
CA SER A 69 -6.76 -13.74 11.79
C SER A 69 -7.49 -14.44 10.65
N LYS A 70 -7.90 -13.71 9.60
CA LYS A 70 -8.70 -14.29 8.50
C LYS A 70 -8.08 -13.96 7.16
N THR A 71 -8.14 -14.92 6.25
CA THR A 71 -7.89 -14.68 4.83
C THR A 71 -9.14 -14.13 4.15
N TRP A 72 -8.99 -13.43 3.03
CA TRP A 72 -10.09 -12.82 2.28
C TRP A 72 -9.93 -13.01 0.78
N GLY A 73 -11.02 -12.78 0.03
CA GLY A 73 -11.03 -12.94 -1.42
C GLY A 73 -10.68 -14.39 -1.85
N PRO A 74 -10.03 -14.58 -3.02
CA PRO A 74 -9.72 -13.54 -4.01
C PRO A 74 -10.99 -12.89 -4.58
N PHE A 75 -10.85 -11.67 -5.09
CA PHE A 75 -11.95 -10.88 -5.67
C PHE A 75 -11.75 -10.68 -7.16
N ARG A 76 -12.85 -10.61 -7.92
CA ARG A 76 -12.80 -10.50 -9.39
C ARG A 76 -12.37 -9.13 -9.89
N ASN A 77 -12.44 -8.10 -9.05
CA ASN A 77 -12.08 -6.72 -9.38
C ASN A 77 -12.00 -5.89 -8.09
N GLU A 78 -11.62 -4.61 -8.25
CA GLU A 78 -11.54 -3.67 -7.13
C GLU A 78 -12.90 -3.38 -6.49
N ARG A 79 -14.01 -3.38 -7.26
CA ARG A 79 -15.35 -3.17 -6.71
C ARG A 79 -15.70 -4.22 -5.65
N GLU A 80 -15.58 -5.50 -5.99
CA GLU A 80 -15.84 -6.59 -5.03
C GLU A 80 -14.93 -6.50 -3.80
N TYR A 81 -13.66 -6.10 -3.99
CA TYR A 81 -12.73 -5.88 -2.89
C TYR A 81 -13.16 -4.72 -1.98
N ASN A 82 -13.60 -3.61 -2.55
CA ASN A 82 -14.05 -2.43 -1.82
C ASN A 82 -15.36 -2.69 -1.08
N ASP A 83 -16.32 -3.36 -1.71
CA ASP A 83 -17.58 -3.79 -1.08
C ASP A 83 -17.30 -4.67 0.14
N TRP A 84 -16.40 -5.65 -0.02
CA TRP A 84 -15.97 -6.49 1.09
C TRP A 84 -15.29 -5.67 2.19
N ARG A 85 -14.37 -4.76 1.87
CA ARG A 85 -13.70 -3.89 2.87
C ARG A 85 -14.68 -3.03 3.66
N ILE A 86 -15.77 -2.58 3.08
CA ILE A 86 -16.80 -1.84 3.81
C ILE A 86 -17.60 -2.80 4.69
N SER A 87 -17.91 -4.00 4.19
CA SER A 87 -18.61 -5.03 4.97
C SER A 87 -17.87 -5.46 6.24
N THR A 88 -16.54 -5.37 6.31
CA THR A 88 -15.79 -5.69 7.54
C THR A 88 -16.10 -4.76 8.71
N PHE A 89 -16.76 -3.62 8.46
CA PHE A 89 -17.19 -2.67 9.47
C PHE A 89 -18.71 -2.67 9.71
N SER A 90 -19.46 -3.60 9.10
CA SER A 90 -20.94 -3.60 9.15
C SER A 90 -21.48 -3.63 10.57
N LEU A 91 -20.87 -4.43 11.47
CA LEU A 91 -21.28 -4.51 12.88
C LEU A 91 -21.30 -3.14 13.59
N PHE A 92 -20.34 -2.26 13.26
CA PHE A 92 -20.33 -0.90 13.81
C PHE A 92 -21.41 -0.01 13.19
N GLY A 93 -21.71 -0.22 11.90
CA GLY A 93 -22.79 0.47 11.19
C GLY A 93 -24.18 0.07 11.68
N ASP A 94 -24.38 -1.22 11.98
CA ASP A 94 -25.66 -1.75 12.49
C ASP A 94 -25.94 -1.25 13.92
N THR A 95 -24.88 -1.00 14.70
CA THR A 95 -24.98 -0.46 16.06
C THR A 95 -25.20 1.06 16.08
N SER A 96 -24.93 1.77 14.99
CA SER A 96 -25.04 3.22 14.93
C SER A 96 -25.36 3.72 13.52
N GLU A 97 -26.54 4.32 13.36
CA GLU A 97 -26.98 4.92 12.08
C GLU A 97 -25.95 5.93 11.53
N LYS A 98 -25.36 6.75 12.40
CA LYS A 98 -24.31 7.70 12.02
C LYS A 98 -23.09 6.99 11.41
N VAL A 99 -22.67 5.86 11.98
CA VAL A 99 -21.57 5.05 11.44
C VAL A 99 -22.00 4.39 10.13
N GLY A 100 -23.21 3.85 10.05
CA GLY A 100 -23.76 3.27 8.82
C GLY A 100 -23.81 4.28 7.66
N LEU A 101 -24.25 5.51 7.92
CA LEU A 101 -24.22 6.61 6.95
C LEU A 101 -22.79 6.94 6.51
N ARG A 102 -21.85 6.99 7.46
CA ARG A 102 -20.45 7.28 7.14
C ARG A 102 -19.82 6.17 6.28
N LEU A 103 -20.13 4.90 6.54
CA LEU A 103 -19.64 3.78 5.73
C LEU A 103 -20.17 3.83 4.29
N ARG A 104 -21.46 4.19 4.10
CA ARG A 104 -22.04 4.40 2.77
C ARG A 104 -21.35 5.53 2.02
N GLN A 105 -21.14 6.68 2.66
CA GLN A 105 -20.42 7.81 2.07
C GLN A 105 -18.99 7.43 1.67
N ILE A 106 -18.25 6.75 2.55
CA ILE A 106 -16.89 6.27 2.24
C ILE A 106 -16.95 5.38 0.99
N ARG A 107 -17.90 4.45 0.90
CA ARG A 107 -18.02 3.56 -0.25
C ARG A 107 -18.29 4.31 -1.56
N GLU A 108 -19.16 5.32 -1.53
CA GLU A 108 -19.48 6.18 -2.67
C GLU A 108 -18.27 7.02 -3.12
N GLU A 109 -17.42 7.44 -2.18
CA GLU A 109 -16.18 8.17 -2.45
C GLU A 109 -15.08 7.29 -3.05
N MET A 110 -15.16 5.96 -2.91
CA MET A 110 -14.15 5.02 -3.42
C MET A 110 -14.23 4.86 -4.95
N LEU A 111 -13.06 4.83 -5.58
CA LEU A 111 -12.87 4.42 -6.96
C LEU A 111 -12.76 2.89 -7.06
N ASP A 112 -13.20 2.33 -8.18
CA ASP A 112 -13.25 0.88 -8.46
C ASP A 112 -12.47 0.51 -9.74
N ASP A 113 -11.71 1.45 -10.28
CA ASP A 113 -11.07 1.42 -11.60
C ASP A 113 -9.55 1.66 -11.54
N HIS A 114 -8.93 1.54 -10.37
CA HIS A 114 -7.47 1.62 -10.28
C HIS A 114 -6.84 0.41 -10.97
N ARG A 115 -5.62 0.62 -11.47
CA ARG A 115 -4.80 -0.48 -11.94
C ARG A 115 -4.45 -1.42 -10.79
N ILE A 116 -4.68 -2.71 -10.99
CA ILE A 116 -4.22 -3.76 -10.07
C ILE A 116 -2.77 -4.10 -10.37
N CYS A 117 -1.92 -4.01 -9.33
CA CYS A 117 -0.48 -4.25 -9.42
C CYS A 117 -0.03 -5.24 -8.34
N PHE A 118 1.15 -5.84 -8.54
CA PHE A 118 1.80 -6.58 -7.47
C PHE A 118 2.35 -5.62 -6.42
N THR A 119 2.08 -5.93 -5.16
CA THR A 119 2.47 -5.12 -3.99
C THR A 119 3.12 -6.02 -2.94
N HIS A 120 4.07 -5.46 -2.18
CA HIS A 120 4.66 -6.17 -1.06
C HIS A 120 3.71 -6.14 0.14
N GLY A 121 2.98 -5.05 0.33
CA GLY A 121 1.89 -4.97 1.31
C GLY A 121 2.34 -4.69 2.75
N ASP A 122 3.65 -4.63 3.02
CA ASP A 122 4.19 -4.28 4.35
C ASP A 122 5.61 -3.68 4.30
N ILE A 123 5.85 -2.74 3.38
CA ILE A 123 7.12 -2.02 3.33
C ILE A 123 7.20 -1.05 4.53
N ASN A 124 7.92 -1.46 5.55
CA ASN A 124 8.22 -0.65 6.72
C ASN A 124 9.69 -0.83 7.15
N ARG A 125 10.17 0.05 8.05
CA ARG A 125 11.60 0.07 8.45
C ARG A 125 12.12 -1.26 9.04
N ARG A 126 11.26 -2.13 9.57
CA ARG A 126 11.66 -3.45 10.11
C ARG A 126 11.90 -4.46 9.00
N ASN A 127 11.25 -4.28 7.86
CA ASN A 127 11.24 -5.20 6.72
C ASN A 127 12.21 -4.76 5.60
N VAL A 128 13.04 -3.75 5.85
CA VAL A 128 14.07 -3.27 4.92
C VAL A 128 15.44 -3.55 5.53
N LEU A 129 16.29 -4.29 4.83
CA LEU A 129 17.69 -4.50 5.21
C LEU A 129 18.59 -3.47 4.52
N VAL A 130 19.52 -2.91 5.28
CA VAL A 130 20.51 -1.96 4.80
C VAL A 130 21.93 -2.36 5.21
N ARG A 131 22.90 -1.97 4.38
CA ARG A 131 24.31 -1.91 4.74
C ARG A 131 24.74 -0.44 4.74
N VAL A 132 25.46 -0.04 5.78
CA VAL A 132 25.95 1.33 5.97
C VAL A 132 27.47 1.26 6.10
N ASP A 133 28.16 1.79 5.09
CA ASP A 133 29.60 1.68 4.93
C ASP A 133 30.32 3.01 5.31
N GLY A 134 29.56 4.06 5.62
CA GLY A 134 30.04 5.44 5.85
C GLY A 134 28.89 6.43 6.11
N GLU A 135 29.17 7.73 6.05
CA GLU A 135 28.20 8.82 6.30
C GLU A 135 27.64 9.46 5.02
N GLY A 136 28.29 9.20 3.88
CA GLY A 136 27.88 9.73 2.58
C GLY A 136 26.54 9.15 2.10
N PRO A 137 25.81 9.86 1.23
CA PRO A 137 24.56 9.37 0.64
C PRO A 137 24.71 8.10 -0.19
N GLU A 138 25.89 7.83 -0.73
CA GLU A 138 26.30 6.64 -1.46
C GLU A 138 26.71 5.46 -0.57
N ASP A 139 27.04 5.74 0.69
CA ASP A 139 27.51 4.73 1.66
C ASP A 139 26.36 3.96 2.32
N ILE A 140 25.16 4.03 1.75
CA ILE A 140 24.01 3.24 2.20
C ILE A 140 23.41 2.45 1.04
N ALA A 141 23.32 1.13 1.22
CA ALA A 141 22.71 0.23 0.26
C ALA A 141 21.50 -0.46 0.88
N VAL A 142 20.37 -0.51 0.15
CA VAL A 142 19.25 -1.40 0.51
C VAL A 142 19.56 -2.78 -0.05
N VAL A 143 19.87 -3.73 0.82
CA VAL A 143 20.34 -5.07 0.46
C VAL A 143 19.23 -6.12 0.45
N GLY A 144 18.04 -5.79 0.98
CA GLY A 144 16.93 -6.73 0.95
C GLY A 144 15.58 -6.13 1.38
N LEU A 145 14.51 -6.73 0.87
CA LEU A 145 13.14 -6.57 1.35
C LEU A 145 12.70 -7.91 1.95
N LEU A 146 12.22 -7.86 3.19
CA LEU A 146 11.81 -9.02 3.98
C LEU A 146 10.29 -9.05 4.15
N ASP A 147 9.77 -10.19 4.60
CA ASP A 147 8.39 -10.33 5.06
C ASP A 147 7.32 -10.13 3.95
N TRP A 148 7.34 -11.06 3.00
CA TRP A 148 6.45 -11.09 1.84
C TRP A 148 5.09 -11.75 2.13
N GLU A 149 4.75 -12.03 3.39
CA GLU A 149 3.55 -12.80 3.75
C GLU A 149 2.24 -12.09 3.33
N GLN A 150 2.26 -10.76 3.26
CA GLN A 150 1.13 -9.90 2.86
C GLN A 150 1.17 -9.53 1.37
N ALA A 151 2.17 -10.03 0.62
CA ALA A 151 2.35 -9.68 -0.78
C ALA A 151 1.24 -10.23 -1.67
N GLY A 152 0.86 -9.44 -2.67
CA GLY A 152 -0.19 -9.84 -3.59
C GLY A 152 -0.68 -8.71 -4.48
N TRP A 153 -1.75 -9.02 -5.20
CA TRP A 153 -2.35 -8.16 -6.21
C TRP A 153 -3.34 -7.20 -5.56
N ARG A 154 -3.08 -5.91 -5.65
CA ARG A 154 -3.85 -4.82 -5.01
C ARG A 154 -3.99 -3.62 -5.92
N PRO A 155 -4.97 -2.73 -5.66
CA PRO A 155 -5.00 -1.41 -6.25
C PRO A 155 -3.67 -0.67 -6.06
N GLU A 156 -3.25 0.11 -7.06
CA GLU A 156 -1.92 0.72 -7.07
C GLU A 156 -1.64 1.68 -5.90
N TYR A 157 -2.66 2.25 -5.26
CA TYR A 157 -2.51 3.09 -4.07
C TYR A 157 -2.08 2.32 -2.80
N TRP A 158 -2.10 0.99 -2.80
CA TRP A 158 -2.03 0.18 -1.58
C TRP A 158 -0.78 0.40 -0.73
N GLU A 159 0.42 0.45 -1.34
CA GLU A 159 1.68 0.74 -0.63
C GLU A 159 1.63 2.10 0.10
N LYS A 160 1.09 3.12 -0.58
CA LYS A 160 0.92 4.46 -0.02
C LYS A 160 -0.06 4.44 1.16
N ALA A 161 -1.17 3.70 1.03
CA ALA A 161 -2.12 3.53 2.13
C ALA A 161 -1.44 2.90 3.35
N LYS A 162 -0.72 1.79 3.19
CA LYS A 162 0.01 1.11 4.29
C LYS A 162 1.04 2.04 4.95
N LEU A 163 1.75 2.86 4.18
CA LEU A 163 2.69 3.85 4.74
C LEU A 163 2.01 4.88 5.65
N PHE A 164 0.87 5.45 5.25
CA PHE A 164 0.13 6.40 6.10
C PHE A 164 -0.32 5.78 7.42
N TYR A 165 -0.71 4.50 7.39
CA TYR A 165 -1.07 3.77 8.61
C TYR A 165 0.14 3.57 9.54
N VAL A 166 1.30 3.19 9.00
CA VAL A 166 2.51 2.94 9.81
C VAL A 166 3.07 4.22 10.43
N THR A 167 2.99 5.36 9.72
CA THR A 167 3.53 6.64 10.20
C THR A 167 2.57 7.41 11.11
N GLY A 168 1.34 6.92 11.32
CA GLY A 168 0.32 7.61 12.10
C GLY A 168 -0.13 8.95 11.51
N SER A 169 0.29 9.28 10.28
CA SER A 169 -0.14 10.48 9.57
C SER A 169 -1.53 10.26 8.97
N THR A 170 -2.53 10.17 9.85
CA THR A 170 -3.92 10.35 9.46
C THR A 170 -4.30 11.81 9.72
N ARG A 171 -4.39 12.62 8.67
CA ARG A 171 -5.21 13.84 8.77
C ARG A 171 -6.66 13.35 8.74
N ASN A 172 -7.33 13.36 9.89
CA ASN A 172 -8.75 12.99 10.07
C ASN A 172 -9.14 11.50 9.95
N GLY A 173 -8.24 10.56 10.28
CA GLY A 173 -8.60 9.14 10.43
C GLY A 173 -9.00 8.38 9.15
N VAL A 174 -8.90 9.01 7.98
CA VAL A 174 -9.10 8.36 6.68
C VAL A 174 -7.75 8.39 5.95
N PRO A 175 -7.24 7.25 5.45
CA PRO A 175 -6.17 7.30 4.46
C PRO A 175 -6.65 8.21 3.33
N CYS A 176 -5.79 9.07 2.78
CA CYS A 176 -6.08 9.75 1.54
C CYS A 176 -6.23 8.71 0.41
N LEU A 177 -7.40 8.06 0.35
CA LEU A 177 -7.93 7.42 -0.84
C LEU A 177 -8.20 8.57 -1.80
N GLU A 178 -7.66 8.47 -3.00
CA GLU A 178 -7.85 9.48 -4.03
C GLU A 178 -9.35 9.61 -4.28
N LYS A 179 -9.92 10.73 -3.83
CA LYS A 179 -11.35 11.01 -3.93
C LYS A 179 -11.70 11.17 -5.41
N ARG A 180 -12.89 10.73 -5.81
CA ARG A 180 -13.51 11.19 -7.07
C ARG A 180 -13.45 12.71 -7.10
N SER A 181 -12.70 13.27 -8.04
CA SER A 181 -12.77 14.70 -8.35
C SER A 181 -14.15 14.98 -8.93
N ASN A 182 -14.86 15.93 -8.32
CA ASN A 182 -16.08 16.47 -8.89
C ASN A 182 -15.72 17.15 -10.22
N PRO A 183 -16.36 16.81 -11.36
CA PRO A 183 -16.07 17.45 -12.65
C PRO A 183 -16.32 18.98 -12.65
N ALA A 184 -16.99 19.52 -11.62
CA ALA A 184 -17.19 20.96 -11.44
C ALA A 184 -15.96 21.74 -10.91
N THR A 185 -14.87 21.09 -10.47
CA THR A 185 -13.71 21.78 -9.86
C THR A 185 -12.45 21.81 -10.72
N ARG A 186 -12.59 21.79 -12.05
CA ARG A 186 -11.49 22.16 -12.96
C ARG A 186 -11.27 23.67 -12.91
N MET A 187 -10.73 24.17 -11.80
CA MET A 187 -10.16 25.51 -11.72
C MET A 187 -8.63 25.42 -11.65
N ASN A 188 -8.03 26.08 -12.63
CA ASN A 188 -6.62 26.38 -12.84
C ASN A 188 -5.74 26.35 -11.60
N TYR A 189 -4.70 25.52 -11.63
CA TYR A 189 -3.43 25.83 -10.97
C TYR A 189 -2.30 25.65 -11.97
N GLY A 190 -2.18 26.64 -12.84
CA GLY A 190 -0.88 27.09 -13.31
C GLY A 190 -0.26 27.99 -12.24
N GLU A 191 1.06 27.93 -12.17
CA GLU A 191 1.99 28.85 -11.49
C GLU A 191 2.37 28.63 -10.01
N ARG A 192 3.70 28.61 -9.85
CA ARG A 192 4.55 28.88 -8.68
C ARG A 192 4.79 27.74 -7.70
N MET A 193 5.70 26.86 -8.12
CA MET A 193 6.72 26.33 -7.21
C MET A 193 7.65 27.48 -6.77
N SER A 194 7.79 27.68 -5.45
CA SER A 194 8.97 28.29 -4.82
C SER A 194 8.96 27.99 -3.31
N CYS A 195 9.88 27.13 -2.87
CA CYS A 195 10.51 27.17 -1.54
C CYS A 195 11.75 26.27 -1.58
N PRO A 196 12.78 26.63 -0.79
CA PRO A 196 14.06 27.19 -1.24
C PRO A 196 14.92 26.26 -2.09
#